data_AF-A0A9C8A7R4-F1
#
_entry.id   AF-A0A9C8A7R4-F1
#
_cell.length_a   1.000
_cell.length_b   1.000
_cell.length_c   1.000
_cell.angle_alpha   90.00
_cell.angle_beta   90.00
_cell.angle_gamma   90.00
#
_symmetry.space_group_name_H-M   'P 1'
#
loop_
_entity.id
_entity.type
_entity.pdbx_description
1 polymer ?
#
loop_
_entity_poly.entity_id
_entity_poly.type
_entity_poly.pdbx_seq_one_letter_code
_entity_poly.pdbx_strand_id
1 'polypeptide(L)'
;MKSTATTISDYLADMPPERRTAIEKVRKTILAYLPEGYEETLNWGMITYQVPLEVYPDTYNKKPLMYAALANQKNHMAVYLTGIYMDEDLYQDFEKKYRETGKRYDIGKSCVRFRKLEDLPLALIGESIAAIDMDEFIEHTKGLSARKTKKG
;
A
#
# COMPACT_ATOMS: atom_id res chain seq x y z
N MET A 1 12.03 -8.80 -8.39
CA MET A 1 13.32 -8.12 -8.59
C MET A 1 13.24 -6.83 -7.80
N LYS A 2 14.29 -6.47 -7.08
CA LYS A 2 14.36 -5.17 -6.42
C LYS A 2 14.79 -4.16 -7.48
N SER A 3 14.01 -3.10 -7.70
CA SER A 3 14.42 -2.02 -8.61
C SER A 3 15.63 -1.30 -8.01
N THR A 4 16.54 -0.85 -8.88
CA THR A 4 17.69 0.00 -8.55
C THR A 4 17.41 1.48 -8.81
N ALA A 5 16.19 1.83 -9.27
CA ALA A 5 15.77 3.20 -9.49
C ALA A 5 15.89 4.01 -8.18
N THR A 6 16.21 5.29 -8.32
CA THR A 6 16.29 6.25 -7.21
C THR A 6 15.17 7.27 -7.24
N THR A 7 14.44 7.37 -8.36
CA THR A 7 13.27 8.24 -8.51
C THR A 7 12.05 7.43 -8.99
N ILE A 8 10.84 7.95 -8.74
CA ILE A 8 9.60 7.34 -9.24
C ILE A 8 9.56 7.36 -10.77
N SER A 9 10.09 8.42 -11.39
CA SER A 9 10.18 8.52 -12.85
C SER A 9 11.02 7.39 -13.43
N ASP A 10 12.22 7.17 -12.89
CA ASP A 10 13.10 6.08 -13.32
C ASP A 10 12.47 4.72 -13.05
N TYR A 11 11.81 4.56 -11.89
CA TYR A 11 11.09 3.35 -11.53
C TYR A 11 10.02 2.96 -12.56
N LEU A 12 9.27 3.94 -13.06
CA LEU A 12 8.26 3.75 -14.11
C LEU A 12 8.94 3.50 -15.48
N ALA A 13 10.02 4.22 -15.78
CA ALA A 13 10.78 4.10 -17.03
C ALA A 13 11.37 2.69 -17.22
N ASP A 14 11.79 2.04 -16.14
CA ASP A 14 12.40 0.70 -16.16
C ASP A 14 11.41 -0.45 -16.43
N MET A 15 10.10 -0.16 -16.54
CA MET A 15 9.07 -1.17 -16.74
C MET A 15 8.68 -1.35 -18.22
N PRO A 16 8.30 -2.58 -18.63
CA PRO A 16 7.60 -2.80 -19.89
C PRO A 16 6.33 -1.92 -20.00
N PRO A 17 5.98 -1.41 -21.20
CA PRO A 17 4.89 -0.44 -21.37
C PRO A 17 3.53 -0.85 -20.78
N GLU A 18 3.17 -2.13 -20.91
CA GLU A 18 1.92 -2.67 -20.35
C GLU A 18 1.89 -2.54 -18.81
N ARG A 19 3.00 -2.90 -18.16
CA ARG A 19 3.14 -2.85 -16.69
C ARG A 19 3.20 -1.41 -16.21
N ARG A 20 3.91 -0.54 -16.94
CA ARG A 20 3.93 0.90 -16.65
C ARG A 20 2.52 1.48 -16.66
N THR A 21 1.74 1.18 -17.69
CA THR A 21 0.36 1.68 -17.84
C THR A 21 -0.53 1.23 -16.67
N ALA A 22 -0.42 -0.04 -16.25
CA ALA A 22 -1.17 -0.55 -15.11
C ALA A 22 -0.73 0.11 -13.79
N ILE A 23 0.58 0.20 -13.53
CA ILE A 23 1.14 0.84 -12.34
C ILE A 23 0.76 2.33 -12.27
N GLU A 24 0.84 3.06 -13.39
CA GLU A 24 0.46 4.48 -13.43
C GLU A 24 -1.02 4.70 -13.12
N LYS A 25 -1.91 3.84 -13.63
CA LYS A 25 -3.34 3.93 -13.31
C LYS A 25 -3.62 3.64 -11.83
N VAL A 26 -2.96 2.63 -11.26
CA VAL A 26 -3.08 2.34 -9.82
C VAL A 26 -2.49 3.48 -8.99
N ARG A 27 -1.31 4.00 -9.33
CA ARG A 27 -0.68 5.15 -8.67
C ARG A 27 -1.61 6.36 -8.67
N LYS A 28 -2.20 6.72 -9.82
CA LYS A 28 -3.18 7.81 -9.93
C LYS A 28 -4.39 7.58 -9.02
N THR A 29 -4.86 6.34 -8.94
CA THR A 29 -5.98 5.98 -8.05
C THR A 29 -5.59 6.17 -6.59
N ILE A 30 -4.41 5.69 -6.19
CA ILE A 30 -3.94 5.86 -4.81
C ILE A 30 -3.81 7.35 -4.48
N LEU A 31 -3.12 8.15 -5.30
CA LEU A 31 -2.97 9.59 -5.07
C LEU A 31 -4.28 10.36 -5.01
N ALA A 32 -5.31 9.92 -5.75
CA ALA A 32 -6.62 10.57 -5.73
C ALA A 32 -7.42 10.30 -4.44
N TYR A 33 -7.13 9.21 -3.74
CA TYR A 33 -7.83 8.78 -2.52
C TYR A 33 -6.95 8.87 -1.26
N LEU A 34 -5.65 9.17 -1.42
CA LEU A 34 -4.69 9.22 -0.32
C LEU A 34 -5.05 10.38 0.62
N PRO A 35 -5.29 10.10 1.92
CA PRO A 35 -5.52 11.16 2.90
C PRO A 35 -4.32 12.12 2.98
N GLU A 36 -4.59 13.34 3.42
CA GLU A 36 -3.56 14.36 3.55
C GLU A 36 -2.47 13.96 4.56
N GLY A 37 -1.24 14.41 4.31
CA GLY A 37 -0.10 14.22 5.20
C GLY A 37 0.78 13.00 4.91
N TYR A 38 0.26 11.99 4.22
CA TYR A 38 1.11 10.90 3.69
C TYR A 38 2.03 11.41 2.59
N GLU A 39 3.29 10.95 2.58
CA GLU A 39 4.24 11.25 1.51
C GLU A 39 4.37 10.08 0.52
N GLU A 40 4.50 10.41 -0.77
CA GLU A 40 4.87 9.45 -1.82
C GLU A 40 6.39 9.44 -1.99
N THR A 41 7.01 8.27 -1.81
CA THR A 41 8.45 8.08 -1.96
C THR A 41 8.79 6.78 -2.65
N LEU A 42 10.06 6.59 -3.00
CA LEU A 42 10.58 5.30 -3.43
C LEU A 42 11.33 4.64 -2.27
N ASN A 43 10.68 3.69 -1.63
CA ASN A 43 11.25 2.95 -0.51
C ASN A 43 11.14 1.43 -0.73
N TRP A 44 12.12 0.70 -0.21
CA TRP A 44 12.20 -0.76 -0.35
C TRP A 44 12.11 -1.29 -1.80
N GLY A 45 12.43 -0.45 -2.80
CA GLY A 45 12.33 -0.77 -4.22
C GLY A 45 10.91 -0.75 -4.79
N MET A 46 10.00 0.00 -4.16
CA MET A 46 8.59 0.15 -4.50
C MET A 46 8.15 1.60 -4.31
N ILE A 47 7.14 2.04 -5.07
CA ILE A 47 6.47 3.30 -4.75
C ILE A 47 5.75 3.08 -3.42
N THR A 48 6.00 3.94 -2.44
CA THR A 48 5.54 3.77 -1.07
C THR A 48 4.85 5.05 -0.62
N TYR A 49 3.69 4.89 0.01
CA TYR A 49 2.96 5.96 0.67
C TYR A 49 3.11 5.74 2.17
N GLN A 50 3.69 6.71 2.87
CA GLN A 50 4.15 6.51 4.23
C GLN A 50 3.94 7.75 5.09
N VAL A 51 3.93 7.54 6.41
CA VAL A 51 3.96 8.64 7.37
C VAL A 51 5.37 9.24 7.35
N PRO A 52 5.52 10.55 7.07
CA PRO A 52 6.82 11.22 7.11
C PRO A 52 7.44 11.10 8.50
N LEU A 53 8.77 10.87 8.55
CA LEU A 53 9.48 10.84 9.84
C LEU A 53 9.45 12.20 10.56
N GLU A 54 9.24 13.29 9.84
CA GLU A 54 9.02 14.63 10.42
C GLU A 54 7.73 14.69 11.24
N VAL A 55 6.70 13.95 10.84
CA VAL A 55 5.42 13.84 11.55
C VAL A 55 5.50 12.81 12.68
N TYR A 56 6.12 11.65 12.42
CA TYR A 56 6.25 10.57 13.41
C TYR A 56 7.69 10.00 13.46
N PRO A 57 8.60 10.62 14.23
CA PRO A 57 10.00 10.20 14.31
C PRO A 57 10.23 8.98 15.24
N ASP A 58 9.27 8.68 16.12
CA ASP A 58 9.41 7.65 17.14
C ASP A 58 8.91 6.27 16.68
N THR A 59 9.50 5.80 15.59
CA THR A 59 9.31 4.42 15.12
C THR A 59 10.37 3.49 15.71
N TYR A 60 10.00 2.22 15.92
CA TYR A 60 10.86 1.23 16.60
C TYR A 60 12.23 0.99 15.91
N ASN A 61 12.33 1.29 14.62
CA ASN A 61 13.52 1.08 13.79
C ASN A 61 14.01 2.35 13.09
N LYS A 62 13.47 3.52 13.45
CA LYS A 62 13.75 4.82 12.82
C LYS A 62 13.51 4.82 11.29
N LYS A 63 12.59 3.97 10.82
CA LYS A 63 12.06 3.97 9.45
C LYS A 63 10.62 4.49 9.44
N PRO A 64 10.18 5.15 8.36
CA PRO A 64 8.81 5.64 8.24
C PRO A 64 7.79 4.49 8.27
N LEU A 65 6.56 4.80 8.67
CA LEU A 65 5.46 3.83 8.71
C LEU A 65 4.82 3.72 7.32
N MET A 66 4.94 2.55 6.69
CA MET A 66 4.36 2.31 5.36
C MET A 66 2.85 2.08 5.47
N TYR A 67 2.07 3.03 4.94
CA TYR A 67 0.61 2.93 4.86
C TYR A 67 0.15 2.09 3.66
N ALA A 68 0.75 2.34 2.50
CA ALA A 68 0.52 1.58 1.28
C ALA A 68 1.78 1.50 0.43
N ALA A 69 1.83 0.55 -0.49
CA ALA A 69 2.91 0.49 -1.49
C ALA A 69 2.44 -0.14 -2.80
N LEU A 70 3.11 0.23 -3.89
CA LEU A 70 2.85 -0.26 -5.24
C LEU A 70 4.14 -0.85 -5.82
N ALA A 71 4.10 -2.15 -6.10
CA ALA A 71 5.26 -2.94 -6.43
C ALA A 71 5.19 -3.58 -7.80
N ASN A 72 6.32 -3.57 -8.50
CA ASN A 72 6.53 -4.24 -9.78
C ASN A 72 7.40 -5.50 -9.59
N GLN A 73 6.80 -6.64 -9.25
CA GLN A 73 7.51 -7.90 -9.02
C GLN A 73 7.75 -8.69 -10.31
N LYS A 74 8.67 -9.68 -10.31
CA LYS A 74 9.02 -10.42 -11.54
C LYS A 74 7.79 -11.00 -12.26
N ASN A 75 6.87 -11.61 -11.50
CA ASN A 75 5.75 -12.38 -12.05
C ASN A 75 4.36 -11.71 -11.91
N HIS A 76 4.27 -10.60 -11.18
CA HIS A 76 3.02 -9.88 -10.89
C HIS A 76 3.31 -8.45 -10.47
N MET A 77 2.29 -7.61 -10.44
CA MET A 77 2.27 -6.33 -9.74
C MET A 77 1.50 -6.52 -8.42
N ALA A 78 1.80 -5.71 -7.41
CA ALA A 78 1.13 -5.81 -6.12
C ALA A 78 0.81 -4.44 -5.52
N VAL A 79 -0.37 -4.32 -4.93
CA VAL A 79 -0.73 -3.21 -4.04
C VAL A 79 -0.68 -3.73 -2.61
N TYR A 80 0.12 -3.09 -1.77
CA TYR A 80 0.14 -3.30 -0.33
C TYR A 80 -0.80 -2.28 0.31
N LEU A 81 -1.70 -2.73 1.18
CA LEU A 81 -2.71 -1.89 1.83
C LEU A 81 -2.57 -2.02 3.35
N THR A 82 -1.41 -1.64 3.92
CA THR A 82 -1.10 -1.88 5.34
C THR A 82 -2.20 -1.36 6.27
N GLY A 83 -2.80 -0.20 5.95
CA GLY A 83 -3.92 0.38 6.70
C GLY A 83 -5.03 -0.63 6.97
N ILE A 84 -5.62 -1.21 5.92
CA ILE A 84 -6.74 -2.16 6.09
C ILE A 84 -6.34 -3.45 6.81
N TYR A 85 -5.07 -3.89 6.72
CA TYR A 85 -4.63 -5.13 7.39
C TYR A 85 -4.33 -4.93 8.88
N MET A 86 -4.33 -3.69 9.36
CA MET A 86 -4.14 -3.37 10.77
C MET A 86 -5.45 -3.35 11.56
N ASP A 87 -6.59 -3.37 10.86
CA ASP A 87 -7.94 -3.39 11.41
C ASP A 87 -8.72 -4.59 10.85
N GLU A 88 -9.21 -5.47 11.73
CA GLU A 88 -9.87 -6.71 11.32
C GLU A 88 -11.20 -6.44 10.60
N ASP A 89 -11.95 -5.41 11.02
CA ASP A 89 -13.25 -5.10 10.44
C ASP A 89 -13.10 -4.53 9.03
N LEU A 90 -12.11 -3.64 8.82
CA LEU A 90 -11.76 -3.14 7.49
C LEU A 90 -11.26 -4.25 6.56
N TYR A 91 -10.47 -5.19 7.08
CA TYR A 91 -10.03 -6.35 6.30
C TYR A 91 -11.21 -7.23 5.87
N GLN A 92 -12.15 -7.52 6.77
CA GLN A 92 -13.33 -8.34 6.48
C GLN A 92 -14.24 -7.68 5.44
N ASP A 93 -14.50 -6.37 5.57
CA ASP A 93 -15.28 -5.61 4.60
C ASP A 93 -14.59 -5.57 3.22
N PHE A 94 -13.27 -5.36 3.21
CA PHE A 94 -12.47 -5.41 1.98
C PHE A 94 -12.57 -6.77 1.29
N GLU A 95 -12.38 -7.88 2.03
CA GLU A 95 -12.48 -9.22 1.48
C GLU A 95 -13.86 -9.49 0.89
N LYS A 96 -14.93 -9.12 1.62
CA LYS A 96 -16.32 -9.25 1.16
C LYS A 96 -16.53 -8.49 -0.15
N LYS A 97 -16.25 -7.19 -0.18
CA LYS A 97 -16.40 -6.33 -1.37
C LYS A 97 -15.55 -6.82 -2.54
N TYR A 98 -14.33 -7.28 -2.28
CA TYR A 98 -13.46 -7.81 -3.33
C TYR A 98 -14.09 -9.03 -3.98
N ARG A 99 -14.58 -9.99 -3.18
CA ARG A 99 -15.21 -11.21 -3.70
C ARG A 99 -16.47 -10.92 -4.51
N GLU A 100 -17.25 -9.92 -4.11
CA GLU A 100 -18.45 -9.46 -4.84
C GLU A 100 -18.11 -8.91 -6.24
N THR A 101 -16.89 -8.43 -6.48
CA THR A 101 -16.47 -7.96 -7.81
C THR A 101 -16.34 -9.08 -8.85
N GLY A 102 -16.29 -10.35 -8.42
CA GLY A 102 -16.04 -11.51 -9.28
C GLY A 102 -14.61 -11.57 -9.85
N LYS A 103 -13.74 -10.62 -9.51
CA LYS A 103 -12.33 -10.61 -9.94
C LYS A 103 -11.53 -11.66 -9.17
N ARG A 104 -10.40 -12.07 -9.77
CA ARG A 104 -9.49 -13.03 -9.14
C ARG A 104 -8.99 -12.48 -7.81
N TYR A 105 -9.32 -13.20 -6.74
CA TYR A 105 -8.84 -12.93 -5.39
C TYR A 105 -7.47 -13.58 -5.17
N ASP A 106 -6.39 -12.84 -5.45
CA ASP A 106 -5.00 -13.28 -5.25
C ASP A 106 -4.32 -12.39 -4.20
N ILE A 107 -4.46 -12.78 -2.94
CA ILE A 107 -4.03 -12.00 -1.78
C ILE A 107 -2.92 -12.73 -1.01
N GLY A 108 -1.87 -12.00 -0.64
CA GLY A 108 -0.89 -12.40 0.39
C GLY A 108 -1.15 -11.67 1.71
N LYS A 109 -0.31 -11.88 2.73
CA LYS A 109 -0.52 -11.36 4.10
C LYS A 109 -0.96 -9.89 4.21
N SER A 110 -0.48 -9.02 3.32
CA SER A 110 -0.91 -7.61 3.28
C SER A 110 -0.94 -7.03 1.86
N CYS A 111 -1.07 -7.87 0.84
CA CYS A 111 -0.97 -7.41 -0.55
C CYS A 111 -1.94 -8.10 -1.49
N VAL A 112 -2.51 -7.30 -2.40
CA VAL A 112 -3.28 -7.79 -3.54
C VAL A 112 -2.37 -7.88 -4.74
N ARG A 113 -2.31 -9.06 -5.37
CA ARG A 113 -1.50 -9.33 -6.54
C ARG A 113 -2.37 -9.30 -7.79
N PHE A 114 -1.88 -8.65 -8.83
CA PHE A 114 -2.56 -8.55 -10.12
C PHE A 114 -1.54 -8.70 -11.25
N ARG A 115 -1.96 -9.28 -12.39
CA ARG A 115 -1.10 -9.40 -13.57
C ARG A 115 -1.48 -8.38 -14.64
N LYS A 116 -2.77 -8.10 -14.75
CA LYS A 116 -3.32 -7.04 -15.59
C LYS A 116 -4.21 -6.13 -14.75
N LEU A 117 -4.43 -4.92 -15.24
CA LEU A 117 -5.25 -3.95 -14.50
C LEU A 117 -6.68 -4.45 -14.29
N GLU A 118 -7.21 -5.20 -15.24
CA GLU A 118 -8.57 -5.74 -15.22
C GLU A 118 -8.78 -6.76 -14.11
N ASP A 119 -7.70 -7.35 -13.58
CA ASP A 119 -7.73 -8.26 -12.43
C ASP A 119 -7.93 -7.52 -11.10
N LEU A 120 -7.72 -6.21 -11.07
CA LEU A 120 -7.71 -5.39 -9.86
C LEU A 120 -8.99 -4.54 -9.76
N PRO A 121 -9.78 -4.62 -8.68
CA PRO A 121 -10.93 -3.76 -8.46
C PRO A 121 -10.47 -2.35 -8.04
N LEU A 122 -10.10 -1.50 -9.01
CA LEU A 122 -9.53 -0.18 -8.76
C LEU A 122 -10.37 0.71 -7.83
N ALA A 123 -11.70 0.70 -7.97
CA ALA A 123 -12.58 1.48 -7.10
C ALA A 123 -12.42 1.07 -5.63
N LEU A 124 -12.46 -0.24 -5.35
CA LEU A 124 -12.25 -0.79 -4.01
C LEU A 124 -10.84 -0.46 -3.48
N ILE A 125 -9.81 -0.46 -4.33
CA ILE A 125 -8.47 -0.02 -3.92
C ILE A 125 -8.48 1.45 -3.48
N GLY A 126 -9.17 2.33 -4.22
CA GLY A 126 -9.35 3.73 -3.81
C GLY A 126 -10.05 3.87 -2.46
N GLU A 127 -11.19 3.18 -2.29
CA GLU A 127 -11.92 3.14 -1.01
C GLU A 127 -11.03 2.67 0.15
N SER A 128 -10.22 1.63 -0.08
CA SER A 128 -9.31 1.09 0.93
C SER A 128 -8.20 2.06 1.33
N ILE A 129 -7.74 2.88 0.39
CA ILE A 129 -6.72 3.90 0.64
C ILE A 129 -7.31 5.06 1.46
N ALA A 130 -8.58 5.42 1.21
CA ALA A 130 -9.26 6.50 1.92
C ALA A 130 -9.79 6.09 3.31
N ALA A 131 -9.71 4.81 3.67
CA ALA A 131 -10.40 4.26 4.83
C ALA A 131 -9.84 4.75 6.19
N ILE A 132 -8.54 5.03 6.27
CA ILE A 132 -7.86 5.40 7.53
C ILE A 132 -7.03 6.65 7.26
N ASP A 133 -7.27 7.71 8.02
CA ASP A 133 -6.42 8.91 7.95
C ASP A 133 -5.05 8.69 8.61
N MET A 134 -4.15 9.66 8.49
CA MET A 134 -2.78 9.52 9.00
C MET A 134 -2.73 9.41 10.53
N ASP A 135 -3.55 10.17 11.24
CA ASP A 135 -3.54 10.23 12.70
C ASP A 135 -4.06 8.91 13.27
N GLU A 136 -5.17 8.41 12.74
CA GLU A 136 -5.74 7.11 13.07
C GLU A 136 -4.73 5.99 12.81
N PHE A 137 -4.07 5.98 11.65
CA PHE A 137 -3.05 4.99 11.33
C PHE A 137 -1.87 5.00 12.32
N ILE A 138 -1.39 6.19 12.71
CA ILE A 138 -0.37 6.35 13.75
C ILE A 138 -0.86 5.79 15.09
N GLU A 139 -2.11 6.02 15.48
CA GLU A 139 -2.67 5.47 16.71
C GLU A 139 -2.74 3.94 16.71
N HIS A 140 -3.18 3.32 15.62
CA HIS A 140 -3.19 1.86 15.49
C HIS A 140 -1.77 1.27 15.62
N THR A 141 -0.75 1.91 15.04
CA THR A 141 0.65 1.43 15.17
C THR A 141 1.18 1.52 16.61
N LYS A 142 0.79 2.55 17.37
CA LYS A 142 1.11 2.67 18.81
C LYS A 142 0.44 1.55 19.61
N GLY A 143 -0.83 1.27 19.36
CA GLY A 143 -1.59 0.21 20.04
C GLY A 143 -0.99 -1.19 19.86
N LEU A 144 -0.51 -1.50 18.65
CA LEU A 144 0.21 -2.75 18.38
C LEU A 144 1.57 -2.83 19.09
N SER A 145 2.29 -1.72 19.16
CA SER A 145 3.60 -1.64 19.83
C SER A 145 3.48 -1.84 21.34
N ALA A 146 2.44 -1.28 21.97
CA ALA A 146 2.14 -1.45 23.40
C ALA A 146 1.75 -2.90 23.76
N ARG A 147 1.09 -3.62 22.86
CA ARG A 147 0.76 -5.05 23.04
C ARG A 147 1.99 -5.95 22.97
N LYS A 148 3.00 -5.60 22.17
CA LYS A 148 4.27 -6.35 22.06
C LYS A 148 5.16 -6.16 23.29
N THR A 149 5.17 -4.99 23.91
CA THR A 149 5.99 -4.71 25.10
C THR A 149 5.51 -5.44 26.35
N LYS A 150 4.23 -5.82 26.43
CA LYS A 150 3.67 -6.61 27.56
C LYS A 150 3.89 -8.12 27.47
N LYS A 151 4.45 -8.63 26.37
CA LYS A 151 4.71 -10.07 26.15
C LYS A 151 6.19 -10.46 26.33
N GLY A 152 7.00 -9.57 26.91
CA GLY A 152 8.41 -9.81 27.27
C GLY A 152 8.57 -10.12 28.74
#